data_AF-A0A1H4N6V7-F1
#
_entry.id   AF-A0A1H4N6V7-F1
#
_cell.length_a   1.000
_cell.length_b   1.000
_cell.length_c   1.000
_cell.angle_alpha   90.00
_cell.angle_beta   90.00
_cell.angle_gamma   90.00
#
_symmetry.space_group_name_H-M   'P 1'
#
loop_
_entity.id
_entity.type
_entity.pdbx_description
1 polymer ?
#
loop_
_entity_poly.entity_id
_entity_poly.type
_entity_poly.pdbx_seq_one_letter_code
_entity_poly.pdbx_strand_id
1 'polypeptide(L)'
;MIGTRVEGVRVRLPHLENPMGHPNRRDLGLLVLRVGTGAVLAAHGTQKLLGWFGGGGLEGTTKAMEAMGFNPGRESAIAAGLGEAGGGVLLALGLATPAAGAAAAGAMAGAVAVHAPAGFFAQGGGYEYPAFLGFTAAGIGITGAGRYSLDHVTGHVLDRPWVVAAAFLGTAIAAAAVVGRRAQEQASPEPAPDVEPESA
;
A
#
# COMPACT_ATOMS: atom_id res chain seq x y z
N MET A 1 63.02 49.93 -10.40
CA MET A 1 61.65 49.59 -10.85
C MET A 1 60.96 48.85 -9.73
N ILE A 2 60.04 49.52 -9.03
CA ILE A 2 59.23 48.95 -7.93
C ILE A 2 57.85 48.69 -8.53
N GLY A 3 57.42 47.43 -8.60
CA GLY A 3 56.10 47.04 -9.06
C GLY A 3 55.22 46.70 -7.87
N THR A 4 54.27 47.58 -7.54
CA THR A 4 53.20 47.30 -6.57
C THR A 4 52.07 46.55 -7.28
N ARG A 5 51.77 45.34 -6.82
CA ARG A 5 50.59 44.58 -7.24
C ARG A 5 49.54 44.70 -6.13
N VAL A 6 48.42 45.37 -6.43
CA VAL A 6 47.26 45.44 -5.55
C VAL A 6 46.35 44.27 -5.91
N GLU A 7 46.23 43.27 -5.04
CA GLU A 7 45.26 42.18 -5.22
C GLU A 7 43.88 42.63 -4.72
N GLY A 8 42.93 42.69 -5.66
CA GLY A 8 41.56 43.11 -5.42
C GLY A 8 40.80 42.13 -4.52
N VAL A 9 40.11 42.70 -3.52
CA VAL A 9 39.12 42.02 -2.69
C VAL A 9 37.95 41.57 -3.60
N ARG A 10 37.83 40.26 -3.84
CA ARG A 10 36.65 39.68 -4.51
C ARG A 10 35.53 39.53 -3.47
N VAL A 11 34.53 40.41 -3.56
CA VAL A 11 33.27 40.26 -2.84
C VAL A 11 32.49 39.10 -3.49
N ARG A 12 32.41 37.97 -2.79
CA ARG A 12 31.57 36.83 -3.19
C ARG A 12 30.12 37.19 -2.88
N LEU A 13 29.35 37.55 -3.90
CA LEU A 13 27.90 37.73 -3.77
C LEU A 13 27.27 36.38 -3.39
N PRO A 14 26.35 36.33 -2.41
CA PRO A 14 25.60 35.12 -2.11
C PRO A 14 24.81 34.74 -3.37
N HIS A 15 25.04 33.52 -3.82
CA HIS A 15 24.22 32.88 -4.84
C HIS A 15 22.78 32.93 -4.31
N LEU A 16 21.91 33.69 -4.97
CA LEU A 16 20.48 33.60 -4.75
C LEU A 16 20.06 32.21 -5.23
N GLU A 17 20.23 31.22 -4.37
CA GLU A 17 19.71 29.87 -4.57
C GLU A 17 18.22 30.03 -4.79
N ASN A 18 17.79 29.78 -6.01
CA ASN A 18 16.39 29.72 -6.35
C ASN A 18 15.79 28.61 -5.48
N PRO A 19 14.98 28.91 -4.45
CA PRO A 19 14.54 27.90 -3.48
C PRO A 19 13.60 26.87 -4.13
N MET A 20 13.16 27.13 -5.37
CA MET A 20 12.47 26.19 -6.23
C MET A 20 13.33 25.84 -7.44
N GLY A 21 14.32 24.98 -7.22
CA GLY A 21 15.03 24.32 -8.31
C GLY A 21 14.05 23.66 -9.30
N HIS A 22 14.42 23.62 -10.58
CA HIS A 22 13.59 23.06 -11.65
C HIS A 22 12.95 21.71 -11.26
N PRO A 23 11.74 21.40 -11.75
CA PRO A 23 11.11 20.14 -11.42
C PRO A 23 11.97 18.93 -11.82
N ASN A 24 12.59 18.28 -10.84
CA ASN A 24 13.19 16.95 -10.94
C ASN A 24 12.12 15.96 -11.41
N ARG A 25 12.37 15.39 -12.60
CA ARG A 25 11.48 14.43 -13.27
C ARG A 25 11.24 13.17 -12.44
N ARG A 26 12.23 12.70 -11.67
CA ARG A 26 12.09 11.52 -10.82
C ARG A 26 11.07 11.75 -9.71
N ASP A 27 11.20 12.88 -9.01
CA ASP A 27 10.26 13.24 -7.94
C ASP A 27 8.84 13.49 -8.46
N LEU A 28 8.71 14.06 -9.65
CA LEU A 28 7.42 14.23 -10.29
C LEU A 28 6.81 12.88 -10.68
N GLY A 29 7.62 11.96 -11.21
CA GLY A 29 7.19 10.59 -11.51
C GLY A 29 6.72 9.86 -10.25
N LEU A 30 7.46 9.97 -9.13
CA LEU A 30 7.05 9.41 -7.85
C LEU A 30 5.74 10.01 -7.33
N LEU A 31 5.55 11.33 -7.47
CA LEU A 31 4.29 11.98 -7.10
C LEU A 31 3.11 11.41 -7.92
N VAL A 32 3.27 11.29 -9.24
CA VAL A 32 2.22 10.76 -10.12
C VAL A 32 1.87 9.32 -9.76
N LEU A 33 2.88 8.46 -9.56
CA LEU A 33 2.67 7.08 -9.15
C LEU A 33 1.99 7.00 -7.78
N ARG A 34 2.44 7.80 -6.80
CA ARG A 34 1.84 7.86 -5.46
C ARG A 34 0.38 8.27 -5.49
N VAL A 35 0.06 9.37 -6.16
CA VAL A 35 -1.31 9.89 -6.22
C VAL A 35 -2.22 8.93 -7.00
N GLY A 36 -1.75 8.41 -8.14
CA GLY A 36 -2.54 7.48 -8.95
C GLY A 36 -2.82 6.16 -8.24
N THR A 37 -1.78 5.48 -7.75
CA THR A 37 -1.92 4.22 -7.01
C THR A 37 -2.67 4.43 -5.69
N GLY A 38 -2.36 5.50 -4.97
CA GLY A 38 -3.00 5.83 -3.70
C GLY A 38 -4.49 6.13 -3.85
N ALA A 39 -4.89 6.85 -4.89
CA ALA A 39 -6.31 7.16 -5.16
C ALA A 39 -7.13 5.90 -5.47
N VAL A 40 -6.59 4.99 -6.27
CA VAL A 40 -7.22 3.70 -6.59
C VAL A 40 -7.43 2.87 -5.33
N LEU A 41 -6.38 2.72 -4.52
CA LEU A 41 -6.47 1.98 -3.25
C LEU A 41 -7.44 2.66 -2.28
N ALA A 42 -7.42 3.99 -2.19
CA ALA A 42 -8.35 4.74 -1.36
C ALA A 42 -9.81 4.53 -1.78
N ALA A 43 -10.10 4.51 -3.08
CA ALA A 43 -11.43 4.20 -3.60
C ALA A 43 -11.88 2.79 -3.21
N HIS A 44 -11.04 1.78 -3.40
CA HIS A 44 -11.37 0.40 -3.01
C HIS A 44 -11.50 0.22 -1.49
N GLY A 45 -10.63 0.84 -0.70
CA GLY A 45 -10.71 0.78 0.75
C GLY A 45 -11.94 1.50 1.30
N THR A 46 -12.36 2.62 0.71
CA THR A 46 -13.59 3.33 1.10
C THR A 46 -14.85 2.60 0.64
N GLN A 47 -14.82 1.86 -0.48
CA GLN A 47 -15.86 0.88 -0.82
C GLN A 47 -16.03 -0.16 0.30
N LYS A 48 -14.90 -0.69 0.78
CA LYS A 48 -14.87 -1.72 1.83
C LYS A 48 -15.29 -1.22 3.21
N LEU A 49 -14.83 -0.05 3.62
CA LEU A 49 -15.08 0.47 4.98
C LEU A 49 -16.38 1.27 5.06
N LEU A 50 -16.63 2.13 4.08
CA LEU A 50 -17.63 3.20 4.17
C LEU A 50 -18.81 3.00 3.20
N GLY A 51 -18.71 2.03 2.28
CA GLY A 51 -19.74 1.79 1.25
C GLY A 51 -19.77 2.86 0.16
N TRP A 52 -18.71 3.66 0.04
CA TRP A 52 -18.61 4.68 -1.01
C TRP A 52 -18.52 4.03 -2.39
N PHE A 53 -18.80 4.79 -3.45
CA PHE A 53 -18.69 4.32 -4.84
C PHE A 53 -19.46 3.00 -5.11
N GLY A 54 -20.62 2.83 -4.46
CA GLY A 54 -21.44 1.62 -4.58
C GLY A 54 -20.88 0.38 -3.88
N GLY A 55 -19.92 0.55 -2.96
CA GLY A 55 -19.34 -0.55 -2.18
C GLY A 55 -20.29 -1.10 -1.11
N GLY A 56 -20.02 -2.33 -0.65
CA GLY A 56 -20.85 -3.01 0.36
C GLY A 56 -20.68 -2.48 1.79
N GLY A 57 -19.76 -1.53 2.02
CA GLY A 57 -19.40 -1.07 3.36
C GLY A 57 -18.86 -2.19 4.24
N LEU A 58 -18.62 -1.88 5.51
CA LEU A 58 -17.95 -2.83 6.39
C LEU A 58 -18.73 -4.14 6.54
N GLU A 59 -20.07 -4.06 6.62
CA GLU A 59 -20.91 -5.23 6.82
C GLU A 59 -20.99 -6.12 5.57
N GLY A 60 -21.16 -5.53 4.38
CA GLY A 60 -21.13 -6.29 3.13
C GLY A 60 -19.75 -6.90 2.87
N THR A 61 -18.69 -6.16 3.19
CA THR A 61 -17.31 -6.66 3.07
C THR A 61 -17.03 -7.79 4.06
N THR A 62 -17.55 -7.71 5.29
CA THR A 62 -17.45 -8.79 6.28
C THR A 62 -18.03 -10.09 5.73
N LYS A 63 -19.27 -10.05 5.22
CA LYS A 63 -19.94 -11.21 4.61
C LYS A 63 -19.15 -11.76 3.41
N ALA A 64 -18.61 -10.87 2.57
CA ALA A 64 -17.78 -11.28 1.45
C ALA A 64 -16.48 -11.97 1.90
N MET A 65 -15.81 -11.45 2.94
CA MET A 65 -14.59 -12.04 3.49
C MET A 65 -14.85 -13.43 4.05
N GLU A 66 -15.95 -13.63 4.77
CA GLU A 66 -16.36 -14.95 5.28
C GLU A 66 -16.62 -15.92 4.12
N ALA A 67 -17.38 -15.49 3.11
CA ALA A 67 -17.64 -16.29 1.91
C ALA A 67 -16.36 -16.65 1.13
N MET A 68 -15.32 -15.82 1.21
CA MET A 68 -14.02 -16.08 0.60
C MET A 68 -13.11 -16.96 1.47
N GLY A 69 -13.55 -17.40 2.66
CA GLY A 69 -12.79 -18.26 3.57
C GLY A 69 -11.83 -17.51 4.50
N PHE A 70 -12.10 -16.23 4.78
CA PHE A 70 -11.39 -15.51 5.84
C PHE A 70 -12.22 -15.53 7.12
N ASN A 71 -11.78 -16.29 8.12
CA ASN A 71 -12.35 -16.24 9.46
C ASN A 71 -11.31 -15.70 10.47
N PRO A 72 -11.65 -14.72 11.32
CA PRO A 72 -12.91 -13.99 11.35
C PRO A 72 -12.97 -12.92 10.24
N GLY A 73 -14.14 -12.83 9.59
CA GLY A 73 -14.30 -12.04 8.37
C GLY A 73 -14.34 -10.54 8.63
N ARG A 74 -14.82 -10.11 9.79
CA ARG A 74 -14.91 -8.69 10.15
C ARG A 74 -13.52 -8.06 10.31
N GLU A 75 -12.62 -8.73 11.01
CA GLU A 75 -11.24 -8.33 11.20
C GLU A 75 -10.50 -8.30 9.86
N SER A 76 -10.75 -9.29 9.01
CA SER A 76 -10.20 -9.35 7.66
C SER A 76 -10.71 -8.21 6.77
N ALA A 77 -12.00 -7.87 6.88
CA ALA A 77 -12.61 -6.73 6.18
C ALA A 77 -12.03 -5.39 6.66
N ILE A 78 -11.85 -5.21 7.97
CA ILE A 78 -11.20 -4.02 8.54
C ILE A 78 -9.75 -3.93 8.10
N ALA A 79 -8.99 -5.03 8.16
CA ALA A 79 -7.59 -5.07 7.77
C ALA A 79 -7.41 -4.75 6.28
N ALA A 80 -8.20 -5.37 5.40
CA ALA A 80 -8.19 -5.09 3.97
C ALA A 80 -8.60 -3.63 3.69
N GLY A 81 -9.69 -3.17 4.31
CA GLY A 81 -10.19 -1.82 4.15
C GLY A 81 -9.21 -0.74 4.62
N LEU A 82 -8.57 -0.91 5.78
CA LEU A 82 -7.57 0.02 6.30
C LEU A 82 -6.25 -0.05 5.53
N GLY A 83 -5.81 -1.24 5.12
CA GLY A 83 -4.63 -1.40 4.29
C GLY A 83 -4.77 -0.69 2.95
N GLU A 84 -5.96 -0.75 2.35
CA GLU A 84 -6.27 -0.05 1.09
C GLU A 84 -6.57 1.44 1.29
N ALA A 85 -7.49 1.80 2.18
CA ALA A 85 -7.89 3.19 2.39
C ALA A 85 -6.78 3.99 3.08
N GLY A 86 -6.30 3.50 4.21
CA GLY A 86 -5.23 4.13 4.98
C GLY A 86 -3.92 4.11 4.21
N GLY A 87 -3.50 2.95 3.70
CA GLY A 87 -2.29 2.84 2.88
C GLY A 87 -2.36 3.72 1.63
N GLY A 88 -3.49 3.72 0.91
CA GLY A 88 -3.70 4.52 -0.29
C GLY A 88 -3.64 6.04 -0.03
N VAL A 89 -4.34 6.53 1.00
CA VAL A 89 -4.31 7.94 1.39
C VAL A 89 -2.90 8.37 1.82
N LEU A 90 -2.24 7.58 2.67
CA LEU A 90 -0.88 7.86 3.13
C LEU A 90 0.13 7.86 1.97
N LEU A 91 0.01 6.93 1.02
CA LEU A 91 0.83 6.92 -0.20
C LEU A 91 0.61 8.19 -1.04
N ALA A 92 -0.64 8.58 -1.28
CA ALA A 92 -0.96 9.78 -2.06
C ALA A 92 -0.35 11.04 -1.44
N LEU A 93 -0.41 11.17 -0.12
CA LEU A 93 0.21 12.26 0.63
C LEU A 93 1.75 12.14 0.70
N GLY A 94 2.27 10.93 0.53
CA GLY A 94 3.68 10.61 0.78
C GLY A 94 4.02 10.81 2.26
N LEU A 95 3.23 10.20 3.14
CA LEU A 95 3.40 10.24 4.58
C LEU A 95 3.63 8.82 5.10
N ALA A 96 4.67 8.61 5.91
CA ALA A 96 5.10 7.29 6.35
C ALA A 96 5.20 6.30 5.18
N THR A 97 5.77 6.75 4.06
CA THR A 97 5.69 6.09 2.75
C THR A 97 6.08 4.60 2.78
N PRO A 98 7.13 4.17 3.53
CA PRO A 98 7.44 2.75 3.64
C PRO A 98 6.31 1.93 4.28
N ALA A 99 5.71 2.44 5.36
CA ALA A 99 4.61 1.78 6.06
C ALA A 99 3.32 1.78 5.22
N ALA A 100 3.04 2.88 4.54
CA ALA A 100 1.90 3.01 3.64
C ALA A 100 1.98 2.02 2.46
N GLY A 101 3.15 1.93 1.83
CA GLY A 101 3.43 0.98 0.75
C GLY A 101 3.34 -0.47 1.21
N ALA A 102 3.92 -0.79 2.38
CA ALA A 102 3.83 -2.13 2.97
C ALA A 102 2.38 -2.52 3.27
N ALA A 103 1.61 -1.67 3.95
CA ALA A 103 0.21 -1.94 4.30
C ALA A 103 -0.66 -2.19 3.06
N ALA A 104 -0.52 -1.34 2.03
CA ALA A 104 -1.21 -1.52 0.76
C ALA A 104 -0.79 -2.83 0.06
N ALA A 105 0.50 -3.14 0.01
CA ALA A 105 1.00 -4.39 -0.57
C ALA A 105 0.49 -5.63 0.17
N GLY A 106 0.40 -5.57 1.51
CA GLY A 106 -0.18 -6.64 2.34
C GLY A 106 -1.66 -6.89 2.04
N ALA A 107 -2.46 -5.83 1.93
CA ALA A 107 -3.86 -5.96 1.53
C ALA A 107 -4.00 -6.59 0.13
N MET A 108 -3.15 -6.18 -0.81
CA MET A 108 -3.10 -6.76 -2.15
C MET A 108 -2.65 -8.22 -2.15
N ALA A 109 -1.80 -8.66 -1.22
CA ALA A 109 -1.43 -10.08 -1.08
C ALA A 109 -2.65 -10.95 -0.70
N GLY A 110 -3.53 -10.45 0.19
CA GLY A 110 -4.80 -11.10 0.49
C GLY A 110 -5.72 -11.19 -0.73
N ALA A 111 -5.84 -10.09 -1.49
CA ALA A 111 -6.61 -10.09 -2.74
C ALA A 111 -6.03 -11.05 -3.80
N VAL A 112 -4.71 -11.10 -3.95
CA VAL A 112 -4.04 -12.06 -4.84
C VAL A 112 -4.39 -13.50 -4.43
N ALA A 113 -4.38 -13.83 -3.14
CA ALA A 113 -4.74 -15.17 -2.67
C ALA A 113 -6.19 -15.56 -3.01
N VAL A 114 -7.12 -14.59 -3.06
CA VAL A 114 -8.50 -14.80 -3.48
C VAL A 114 -8.60 -15.05 -4.98
N HIS A 115 -7.89 -14.26 -5.77
CA HIS A 115 -8.00 -14.27 -7.23
C HIS A 115 -7.06 -15.28 -7.93
N ALA A 116 -6.06 -15.82 -7.22
CA ALA A 116 -5.10 -16.78 -7.76
C ALA A 116 -5.72 -18.02 -8.44
N PRO A 117 -6.80 -18.64 -7.92
CA PRO A 117 -7.43 -19.80 -8.57
C PRO A 117 -8.04 -19.49 -9.95
N ALA A 118 -8.38 -18.22 -10.24
CA ALA A 118 -8.91 -17.80 -11.53
C ALA A 118 -7.83 -17.54 -12.59
N GLY A 119 -6.55 -17.75 -12.25
CA GLY A 119 -5.41 -17.51 -13.15
C GLY A 119 -4.94 -16.06 -13.13
N PHE A 120 -4.12 -15.69 -14.13
CA PHE A 120 -3.45 -14.39 -14.15
C PHE A 120 -4.39 -13.23 -14.53
N PHE A 121 -5.02 -13.29 -15.71
CA PHE A 121 -5.67 -12.13 -16.34
C PHE A 121 -6.91 -11.63 -15.59
N ALA A 122 -6.98 -10.32 -15.35
CA ALA A 122 -8.07 -9.69 -14.61
C ALA A 122 -9.45 -9.83 -15.30
N GLN A 123 -9.48 -9.94 -16.63
CA GLN A 123 -10.71 -10.14 -17.40
C GLN A 123 -11.41 -11.47 -17.06
N GLY A 124 -10.64 -12.48 -16.65
CA GLY A 124 -11.14 -13.76 -16.16
C GLY A 124 -11.38 -13.80 -14.64
N GLY A 125 -11.27 -12.65 -13.95
CA GLY A 125 -11.29 -12.59 -12.49
C GLY A 125 -9.95 -12.95 -11.83
N GLY A 126 -8.86 -12.98 -12.60
CA GLY A 126 -7.52 -13.33 -12.14
C GLY A 126 -6.83 -12.24 -11.30
N TYR A 127 -5.64 -12.57 -10.79
CA TYR A 127 -4.92 -11.77 -9.79
C TYR A 127 -4.02 -10.65 -10.36
N GLU A 128 -3.99 -10.44 -11.68
CA GLU A 128 -3.16 -9.44 -12.37
C GLU A 128 -3.27 -8.05 -11.73
N TYR A 129 -4.49 -7.54 -11.58
CA TYR A 129 -4.72 -6.19 -11.07
C TYR A 129 -4.27 -6.01 -9.61
N PRO A 130 -4.70 -6.85 -8.63
CA PRO A 130 -4.21 -6.72 -7.27
C PRO A 130 -2.69 -6.95 -7.16
N ALA A 131 -2.11 -7.88 -7.92
CA ALA A 131 -0.66 -8.07 -7.93
C ALA A 131 0.09 -6.84 -8.44
N PHE A 132 -0.39 -6.22 -9.52
CA PHE A 132 0.24 -5.01 -10.07
C PHE A 132 0.12 -3.82 -9.13
N LEU A 133 -1.04 -3.62 -8.48
CA LEU A 133 -1.21 -2.60 -7.45
C LEU A 133 -0.30 -2.84 -6.25
N GLY A 134 -0.22 -4.09 -5.77
CA GLY A 134 0.65 -4.46 -4.66
C GLY A 134 2.12 -4.24 -4.98
N PHE A 135 2.56 -4.64 -6.18
CA PHE A 135 3.92 -4.42 -6.67
C PHE A 135 4.25 -2.93 -6.77
N THR A 136 3.33 -2.13 -7.29
CA THR A 136 3.51 -0.67 -7.43
C THR A 136 3.60 0.00 -6.06
N ALA A 137 2.69 -0.34 -5.13
CA ALA A 137 2.71 0.17 -3.76
C ALA A 137 3.99 -0.21 -3.01
N ALA A 138 4.43 -1.47 -3.15
CA ALA A 138 5.68 -1.94 -2.58
C ALA A 138 6.89 -1.19 -3.17
N GLY A 139 6.95 -1.05 -4.49
CA GLY A 139 8.00 -0.32 -5.20
C GLY A 139 8.10 1.13 -4.73
N ILE A 140 6.97 1.82 -4.55
CA ILE A 140 6.93 3.17 -4.00
C ILE A 140 7.43 3.18 -2.54
N GLY A 141 6.93 2.26 -1.70
CA GLY A 141 7.34 2.16 -0.29
C GLY A 141 8.84 1.93 -0.10
N ILE A 142 9.48 1.21 -1.04
CA ILE A 142 10.93 0.95 -1.03
C ILE A 142 11.72 2.12 -1.63
N THR A 143 11.21 2.76 -2.68
CA THR A 143 11.89 3.86 -3.37
C THR A 143 11.87 5.16 -2.55
N GLY A 144 10.88 5.32 -1.68
CA GLY A 144 10.70 6.49 -0.82
C GLY A 144 9.73 7.53 -1.39
N ALA A 145 9.47 8.57 -0.61
CA ALA A 145 8.38 9.52 -0.85
C ALA A 145 8.63 10.53 -2.00
N GLY A 146 9.90 10.80 -2.32
CA GLY A 146 10.32 11.90 -3.18
C GLY A 146 10.08 13.28 -2.56
N ARG A 147 10.57 14.36 -3.18
CA ARG A 147 10.53 15.72 -2.59
C ARG A 147 9.12 16.31 -2.43
N TYR A 148 8.14 15.85 -3.21
CA TYR A 148 6.77 16.36 -3.18
C TYR A 148 5.89 15.53 -2.24
N SER A 149 6.29 15.46 -0.97
CA SER A 149 5.67 14.57 0.02
C SER A 149 5.66 15.19 1.41
N LEU A 150 4.77 14.71 2.28
CA LEU A 150 4.77 15.12 3.69
C LEU A 150 5.97 14.55 4.45
N ASP A 151 6.50 13.39 4.06
CA ASP A 151 7.76 12.87 4.59
C ASP A 151 8.91 13.84 4.31
N HIS A 152 8.97 14.46 3.13
CA HIS A 152 9.99 15.47 2.85
C HIS A 152 9.82 16.73 3.71
N VAL A 153 8.58 17.22 3.86
CA VAL A 153 8.28 18.40 4.70
C VAL A 153 8.62 18.16 6.17
N THR A 154 8.45 16.93 6.66
CA THR A 154 8.73 16.56 8.06
C THR A 154 10.17 16.11 8.29
N GLY A 155 11.03 16.12 7.27
CA GLY A 155 12.44 15.71 7.38
C GLY A 155 12.65 14.19 7.50
N HIS A 156 11.79 13.40 6.84
CA HIS A 156 11.89 11.94 6.72
C HIS A 156 11.92 11.21 8.08
N VAL A 157 11.14 11.69 9.05
CA VAL A 157 11.05 11.06 10.39
C VAL A 157 10.54 9.62 10.28
N LEU A 158 9.56 9.38 9.40
CA LEU A 158 8.91 8.07 9.18
C LEU A 158 9.36 7.37 7.89
N ASP A 159 10.25 8.00 7.11
CA ASP A 159 10.78 7.48 5.83
C ASP A 159 12.27 7.15 6.00
N ARG A 160 12.56 6.09 6.77
CA ARG A 160 13.92 5.64 7.09
C ARG A 160 14.14 4.18 6.69
N PRO A 161 15.38 3.77 6.37
CA PRO A 161 15.65 2.39 5.92
C PRO A 161 15.19 1.30 6.90
N TRP A 162 15.32 1.54 8.21
CA TRP A 162 14.85 0.57 9.20
C TRP A 162 13.32 0.46 9.24
N VAL A 163 12.59 1.55 8.93
CA VAL A 163 11.12 1.54 8.84
C VAL A 163 10.70 0.72 7.63
N VAL A 164 11.41 0.82 6.51
CA VAL A 164 11.20 -0.06 5.35
C VAL A 164 11.32 -1.53 5.77
N ALA A 165 12.46 -1.91 6.37
CA ALA A 165 12.67 -3.28 6.80
C ALA A 165 11.60 -3.77 7.79
N ALA A 166 11.30 -2.97 8.82
CA ALA A 166 10.31 -3.32 9.84
C ALA A 166 8.89 -3.42 9.27
N ALA A 167 8.47 -2.46 8.44
CA ALA A 167 7.14 -2.44 7.86
C ALA A 167 6.93 -3.61 6.89
N PHE A 168 7.85 -3.84 5.95
CA PHE A 168 7.71 -4.94 4.99
C PHE A 168 7.83 -6.31 5.66
N LEU A 169 8.74 -6.49 6.63
CA LEU A 169 8.83 -7.75 7.36
C LEU A 169 7.58 -8.02 8.18
N GLY A 170 7.11 -7.03 8.94
CA GLY A 170 5.89 -7.14 9.74
C GLY A 170 4.67 -7.44 8.88
N THR A 171 4.50 -6.72 7.76
CA THR A 171 3.39 -6.96 6.84
C THR A 171 3.51 -8.29 6.13
N ALA A 172 4.71 -8.74 5.74
CA ALA A 172 4.89 -10.06 5.12
C ALA A 172 4.51 -11.19 6.08
N ILE A 173 4.92 -11.10 7.36
CA ILE A 173 4.53 -12.06 8.40
C ILE A 173 3.01 -12.07 8.58
N ALA A 174 2.40 -10.88 8.73
CA ALA A 174 0.96 -10.77 8.92
C ALA A 174 0.17 -11.31 7.72
N ALA A 175 0.56 -10.96 6.49
CA ALA A 175 -0.07 -11.44 5.27
C ALA A 175 0.08 -12.96 5.11
N ALA A 176 1.27 -13.51 5.37
CA ALA A 176 1.49 -14.95 5.33
C ALA A 176 0.63 -15.69 6.37
N ALA A 177 0.49 -15.15 7.58
CA ALA A 177 -0.36 -15.73 8.61
C ALA A 177 -1.84 -15.71 8.21
N VAL A 178 -2.35 -14.59 7.69
CA VAL A 178 -3.74 -14.44 7.24
C VAL A 178 -4.05 -15.35 6.05
N VAL A 179 -3.21 -15.34 5.02
CA VAL A 179 -3.39 -16.19 3.83
C VAL A 179 -3.25 -17.67 4.17
N GLY A 180 -2.28 -18.01 5.03
CA GLY A 180 -2.08 -19.38 5.50
C GLY A 180 -3.27 -19.91 6.30
N ARG A 181 -3.83 -19.10 7.19
CA ARG A 181 -5.05 -19.45 7.93
C ARG A 181 -6.23 -19.70 6.99
N ARG A 182 -6.45 -18.80 6.02
CA ARG A 182 -7.48 -19.00 4.98
C ARG A 182 -7.30 -20.31 4.22
N ALA A 183 -6.07 -20.61 3.80
CA ALA A 183 -5.78 -21.85 3.06
C ALA A 183 -6.07 -23.10 3.90
N GLN A 184 -5.82 -23.05 5.22
CA GLN A 184 -6.17 -24.14 6.14
C GLN A 184 -7.69 -24.30 6.28
N GLU A 185 -8.42 -23.20 6.43
CA GLU A 185 -9.89 -23.21 6.55
C GLU A 185 -10.56 -23.77 5.29
N GLN A 186 -10.02 -23.49 4.10
CA GLN A 186 -10.50 -24.05 2.85
C GLN A 186 -10.16 -25.55 2.66
N ALA A 187 -9.13 -26.04 3.35
CA ALA A 187 -8.71 -27.44 3.28
C ALA A 187 -9.41 -28.34 4.30
N SER A 188 -10.07 -27.77 5.32
CA SER A 188 -10.84 -28.53 6.30
C SER A 188 -12.09 -29.15 5.66
N PRO A 189 -12.32 -30.48 5.82
CA PRO A 189 -13.53 -31.12 5.32
C PRO A 189 -14.78 -30.52 5.95
N GLU A 190 -15.83 -30.31 5.16
CA GLU A 190 -17.15 -29.95 5.67
C GLU A 190 -17.64 -31.04 6.64
N PRO A 191 -18.21 -30.70 7.82
CA PRO A 191 -18.78 -31.70 8.71
C PRO A 191 -19.81 -32.52 7.93
N ALA A 192 -19.73 -33.85 8.03
CA ALA A 192 -20.72 -34.72 7.39
C ALA A 192 -22.12 -34.27 7.83
N PRO A 193 -23.12 -34.19 6.92
CA PRO A 193 -24.47 -33.84 7.30
C PRO A 193 -24.93 -34.80 8.40
N ASP A 194 -25.47 -34.26 9.48
CA ASP A 194 -26.09 -35.05 10.55
C ASP A 194 -27.18 -35.91 9.90
N VAL A 195 -26.89 -37.20 9.72
CA VAL A 195 -27.87 -38.17 9.26
C VAL A 195 -28.82 -38.35 10.44
N GLU A 196 -29.94 -37.62 10.43
CA GLU A 196 -31.03 -37.86 11.38
C GLU A 196 -31.41 -39.36 11.27
N PRO A 197 -31.45 -40.10 12.38
CA PRO A 197 -31.83 -41.50 12.34
C PRO A 197 -33.26 -41.61 11.82
N GLU A 198 -33.41 -42.31 10.69
CA GLU A 198 -34.69 -42.62 10.07
C GLU A 198 -35.58 -43.31 11.12
N SER A 199 -36.67 -42.64 11.51
CA SER A 199 -37.60 -43.15 12.52
C SER A 199 -38.29 -44.41 11.99
N ALA A 200 -37.88 -45.58 12.52
CA ALA A 200 -38.51 -46.88 12.28
C ALA A 200 -39.83 -47.05 13.05
#